data_AF-A0A966F1Y3-F1
#
_entry.id   AF-A0A966F1Y3-F1
#
_cell.length_a   1.000
_cell.length_b   1.000
_cell.length_c   1.000
_cell.angle_alpha   90.00
_cell.angle_beta   90.00
_cell.angle_gamma   90.00
#
_symmetry.space_group_name_H-M   'P 1'
#
loop_
_entity.id
_entity.type
_entity.pdbx_description
1 polymer ?
#
loop_
_entity_poly.entity_id
_entity_poly.type
_entity_poly.pdbx_seq_one_letter_code
_entity_poly.pdbx_strand_id
1 'polypeptide(L)'
;RDLIATLFGRFEQRMLGLLRADIGDDAGIEDAWLFLHLVFEVIAEYRFIYRDLTELCSRDRGLAQRVRAILKLSLGTADGLLRALQTSGQFEASADAREALVRSIVLVSSYWISFDQVLEPDCEPRPDRAAWQVMSLVSPFLLGEARIQFDAIATAYRS
;
A
#
# COMPACT_ATOMS: atom_id res chain seq x y z
N ARG A 1 -12.51 8.93 24.80
CA ARG A 1 -11.15 9.12 24.21
C ARG A 1 -10.39 7.79 24.06
N ASP A 2 -10.69 6.77 24.86
CA ASP A 2 -9.98 5.48 24.85
C ASP A 2 -10.20 4.58 23.62
N LEU A 3 -11.39 4.63 23.00
CA LEU A 3 -11.72 3.73 21.89
C LEU A 3 -10.84 3.96 20.65
N ILE A 4 -10.65 5.22 20.23
CA ILE A 4 -9.82 5.55 19.05
C ILE A 4 -8.37 5.13 19.29
N ALA A 5 -7.82 5.41 20.49
CA ALA A 5 -6.46 5.01 20.83
C ALA A 5 -6.28 3.48 20.84
N THR A 6 -7.28 2.76 21.36
CA THR A 6 -7.31 1.29 21.37
C THR A 6 -7.38 0.72 19.95
N LEU A 7 -8.29 1.22 19.12
CA LEU A 7 -8.45 0.76 17.74
C LEU A 7 -7.21 1.11 16.91
N PHE A 8 -6.61 2.29 17.11
CA PHE A 8 -5.35 2.65 16.48
C PHE A 8 -4.22 1.71 16.93
N GLY A 9 -4.16 1.33 18.20
CA GLY A 9 -3.17 0.37 18.69
C GLY A 9 -3.26 -0.99 17.99
N ARG A 10 -4.49 -1.48 17.75
CA ARG A 10 -4.71 -2.72 17.00
C ARG A 10 -4.31 -2.59 15.52
N PHE A 11 -4.70 -1.48 14.90
CA PHE A 11 -4.27 -1.13 13.54
C PHE A 11 -2.74 -1.12 13.44
N GLU A 12 -2.07 -0.41 14.34
CA GLU A 12 -0.62 -0.27 14.35
C GLU A 12 0.06 -1.63 14.48
N GLN A 13 -0.37 -2.48 15.41
CA GLN A 13 0.19 -3.83 15.55
C GLN A 13 0.02 -4.66 14.27
N ARG A 14 -1.17 -4.66 13.68
CA ARG A 14 -1.46 -5.45 12.47
C ARG A 14 -0.69 -4.92 11.25
N MET A 15 -0.65 -3.61 11.06
CA MET A 15 0.10 -2.96 9.97
C MET A 15 1.60 -3.16 10.13
N LEU A 16 2.16 -3.00 11.33
CA LEU A 16 3.58 -3.26 11.58
C LEU A 16 3.94 -4.74 11.39
N GLY A 17 3.02 -5.66 11.71
CA GLY A 17 3.20 -7.08 11.43
C GLY A 17 3.36 -7.37 9.93
N LEU A 18 2.53 -6.73 9.09
CA LEU A 18 2.64 -6.84 7.64
C LEU A 18 3.90 -6.16 7.11
N LEU A 19 4.14 -4.89 7.44
CA LEU A 19 5.27 -4.11 6.90
C LEU A 19 6.64 -4.64 7.33
N ARG A 20 6.71 -5.44 8.40
CA ARG A 20 7.94 -6.11 8.86
C ARG A 20 8.03 -7.57 8.43
N ALA A 21 6.99 -8.09 7.78
CA ALA A 21 7.06 -9.42 7.21
C ALA A 21 8.20 -9.41 6.17
N ASP A 22 9.14 -10.34 6.35
CA ASP A 22 10.15 -10.57 5.34
C ASP A 22 9.47 -11.27 4.16
N ILE A 23 9.38 -10.56 3.05
CA ILE A 23 8.76 -11.06 1.81
C ILE A 23 9.79 -11.90 1.03
N GLY A 24 11.05 -11.94 1.50
CA GLY A 24 12.16 -12.64 0.86
C GLY A 24 12.80 -11.81 -0.26
N ASP A 25 14.11 -11.96 -0.44
CA ASP A 25 14.86 -11.31 -1.52
C ASP A 25 14.46 -11.81 -2.92
N ASP A 26 13.82 -12.98 -2.98
CA ASP A 26 13.32 -13.63 -4.20
C ASP A 26 11.83 -13.38 -4.47
N ALA A 27 11.20 -12.44 -3.75
CA ALA A 27 9.77 -12.12 -3.90
C ALA A 27 9.42 -11.80 -5.36
N GLY A 28 8.47 -12.56 -5.91
CA GLY A 28 7.93 -12.32 -7.24
C GLY A 28 6.91 -11.19 -7.26
N ILE A 29 6.46 -10.82 -8.46
CA ILE A 29 5.38 -9.83 -8.60
C ILE A 29 4.06 -10.30 -7.94
N GLU A 30 3.81 -11.61 -7.92
CA GLU A 30 2.64 -12.22 -7.26
C GLU A 30 2.68 -12.03 -5.74
N ASP A 31 3.85 -12.23 -5.12
CA ASP A 31 4.05 -12.01 -3.68
C ASP A 31 3.89 -10.53 -3.33
N ALA A 32 4.46 -9.64 -4.14
CA ALA A 32 4.33 -8.20 -3.98
C ALA A 32 2.87 -7.75 -4.11
N TRP A 33 2.12 -8.31 -5.06
CA TRP A 33 0.69 -8.07 -5.23
C TRP A 33 -0.13 -8.56 -4.03
N LEU A 34 0.10 -9.79 -3.58
CA LEU A 34 -0.61 -10.35 -2.43
C LEU A 34 -0.35 -9.53 -1.17
N PHE A 35 0.91 -9.18 -0.92
CA PHE A 35 1.30 -8.30 0.19
C PHE A 35 0.55 -6.97 0.13
N LEU A 36 0.51 -6.34 -1.04
CA LEU A 36 -0.19 -5.08 -1.24
C LEU A 36 -1.69 -5.22 -0.97
N HIS A 37 -2.32 -6.31 -1.43
CA HIS A 37 -3.71 -6.62 -1.15
C HIS A 37 -3.98 -6.72 0.35
N LEU A 38 -3.14 -7.45 1.09
CA LEU A 38 -3.25 -7.58 2.54
C LEU A 38 -3.11 -6.23 3.26
N VAL A 39 -2.23 -5.35 2.80
CA VAL A 39 -2.12 -3.99 3.33
C VAL A 39 -3.42 -3.23 3.11
N PHE A 40 -4.00 -3.29 1.91
CA PHE A 40 -5.27 -2.62 1.62
C PHE A 40 -6.45 -3.16 2.42
N GLU A 41 -6.51 -4.47 2.65
CA GLU A 41 -7.49 -5.09 3.55
C GLU A 41 -7.41 -4.53 4.98
N VAL A 42 -6.19 -4.38 5.52
CA VAL A 42 -6.01 -3.75 6.84
C VAL A 42 -6.45 -2.29 6.81
N ILE A 43 -6.13 -1.55 5.76
CA ILE A 43 -6.54 -0.15 5.64
C ILE A 43 -8.08 -0.03 5.58
N ALA A 44 -8.76 -0.92 4.87
CA ALA A 44 -10.22 -0.95 4.78
C ALA A 44 -10.90 -1.37 6.10
N GLU A 45 -10.34 -2.35 6.81
CA GLU A 45 -10.80 -2.74 8.15
C GLU A 45 -10.74 -1.55 9.12
N TYR A 46 -9.64 -0.80 9.09
CA TYR A 46 -9.41 0.38 9.93
C TYR A 46 -9.70 1.70 9.21
N ARG A 47 -10.64 1.70 8.25
CA ARG A 47 -10.94 2.83 7.37
C ARG A 47 -11.18 4.14 8.09
N PHE A 48 -11.78 4.12 9.29
CA PHE A 48 -12.03 5.33 10.10
C PHE A 48 -10.75 6.14 10.41
N ILE A 49 -9.58 5.48 10.46
CA ILE A 49 -8.29 6.16 10.62
C ILE A 49 -7.93 6.93 9.35
N TYR A 50 -8.15 6.30 8.19
CA TYR A 50 -7.75 6.83 6.89
C TYR A 50 -8.69 7.90 6.34
N ARG A 51 -9.99 7.89 6.68
CA ARG A 51 -10.94 8.96 6.30
C ARG A 51 -10.52 10.32 6.83
N ASP A 52 -10.14 10.34 8.10
CA ASP A 52 -9.85 11.56 8.86
C ASP A 52 -8.37 11.67 9.22
N LEU A 53 -7.48 11.02 8.46
CA LEU A 53 -6.06 10.86 8.81
C LEU A 53 -5.39 12.18 9.21
N THR A 54 -5.61 13.22 8.39
CA THR A 54 -5.06 14.57 8.63
C THR A 54 -5.60 15.19 9.92
N GLU A 55 -6.90 15.05 10.18
CA GLU A 55 -7.55 15.62 11.36
C GLU A 55 -7.22 14.85 12.64
N LEU A 56 -7.07 13.52 12.55
CA LEU A 56 -6.58 12.71 13.67
C LEU A 56 -5.16 13.11 14.05
N CYS A 57 -4.29 13.34 13.06
CA CYS A 57 -2.92 13.78 13.29
C CYS A 57 -2.83 15.22 13.80
N SER A 58 -3.76 16.11 13.43
CA SER A 58 -3.77 17.51 13.89
C SER A 58 -4.13 17.60 15.39
N ARG A 59 -5.00 16.71 15.87
CA ARG A 59 -5.54 16.70 17.24
C ARG A 59 -4.69 15.95 18.26
N ASP A 60 -3.87 15.00 17.82
CA ASP A 60 -3.04 14.17 18.71
C ASP A 60 -1.60 14.02 18.16
N ARG A 61 -0.66 14.69 18.82
CA ARG A 61 0.77 14.68 18.44
C ARG A 61 1.40 13.29 18.57
N GLY A 62 0.99 12.50 19.56
CA GLY A 62 1.52 11.15 19.76
C GLY A 62 1.05 10.20 18.67
N LEU A 63 -0.24 10.28 18.29
CA LEU A 63 -0.77 9.57 17.13
C LEU A 63 -0.07 10.00 15.84
N ALA A 64 0.10 11.31 15.63
CA ALA A 64 0.79 11.83 14.44
C ALA A 64 2.21 11.29 14.30
N GLN A 65 2.95 11.16 15.41
CA GLN A 65 4.30 10.58 15.40
C GLN A 65 4.28 9.10 14.98
N ARG A 66 3.33 8.32 15.48
CA ARG A 66 3.18 6.89 15.16
C ARG A 66 2.74 6.68 13.71
N VAL A 67 1.75 7.44 13.22
CA VAL A 67 1.37 7.44 11.80
C VAL A 67 2.57 7.77 10.91
N ARG A 68 3.35 8.80 11.25
CA ARG A 68 4.56 9.15 10.50
C ARG A 68 5.58 8.01 10.49
N ALA A 69 5.73 7.28 11.59
CA ALA A 69 6.63 6.12 11.64
C ALA A 69 6.14 4.99 10.71
N ILE A 70 4.83 4.72 10.69
CA ILE A 70 4.22 3.74 9.77
C ILE A 70 4.47 4.17 8.32
N LEU A 71 4.19 5.42 7.94
CA LEU A 71 4.41 5.91 6.57
C LEU A 71 5.88 5.82 6.13
N LYS A 72 6.82 6.13 7.04
CA LYS A 72 8.26 5.96 6.76
C LYS A 72 8.63 4.50 6.54
N LEU A 73 8.07 3.60 7.34
CA LEU A 73 8.27 2.16 7.16
C LEU A 73 7.66 1.68 5.84
N SER A 74 6.46 2.15 5.47
CA SER A 74 5.83 1.85 4.19
C SER A 74 6.67 2.30 3.00
N LEU A 75 7.28 3.50 3.07
CA LEU A 75 8.22 3.97 2.04
C LEU A 75 9.43 3.04 1.92
N GLY A 76 10.04 2.65 3.03
CA GLY A 76 11.17 1.71 3.02
C GLY A 76 10.79 0.32 2.50
N THR A 77 9.60 -0.16 2.86
CA THR A 77 9.08 -1.47 2.43
C THR A 77 8.81 -1.49 0.93
N ALA A 78 8.16 -0.45 0.40
CA ALA A 78 7.94 -0.30 -1.03
C ALA A 78 9.26 -0.18 -1.81
N ASP A 79 10.25 0.56 -1.29
CA ASP A 79 11.58 0.65 -1.90
C ASP A 79 12.27 -0.72 -1.95
N GLY A 80 12.21 -1.48 -0.84
CA GLY A 80 12.76 -2.83 -0.75
C GLY A 80 12.13 -3.80 -1.75
N LEU A 81 10.79 -3.80 -1.85
CA LEU A 81 10.06 -4.61 -2.82
C LEU A 81 10.45 -4.31 -4.27
N LEU A 82 10.49 -3.02 -4.65
CA LEU A 82 10.90 -2.66 -6.01
C LEU A 82 12.37 -3.03 -6.28
N ARG A 83 13.24 -3.01 -5.27
CA ARG A 83 14.63 -3.49 -5.42
C ARG A 83 14.71 -5.00 -5.58
N ALA A 84 13.92 -5.78 -4.85
CA ALA A 84 13.89 -7.24 -4.99
C ALA A 84 13.44 -7.64 -6.41
N LEU A 85 12.39 -6.99 -6.92
CA LEU A 85 11.95 -7.16 -8.31
C LEU A 85 13.02 -6.74 -9.33
N GLN A 86 13.78 -5.68 -9.04
CA GLN A 86 14.87 -5.24 -9.91
C GLN A 86 16.04 -6.23 -9.92
N THR A 87 16.45 -6.73 -8.75
CA THR A 87 17.52 -7.72 -8.61
C THR A 87 17.19 -9.04 -9.32
N SER A 88 15.92 -9.44 -9.29
CA SER A 88 15.42 -10.63 -10.00
C SER A 88 15.13 -10.39 -11.50
N GLY A 89 15.40 -9.18 -12.03
CA GLY A 89 15.20 -8.85 -13.44
C GLY A 89 13.72 -8.71 -13.87
N GLN A 90 12.80 -8.59 -12.92
CA GLN A 90 11.36 -8.46 -13.13
C GLN A 90 10.91 -6.99 -13.27
N PHE A 91 11.76 -6.04 -12.90
CA PHE A 91 11.47 -4.61 -12.89
C PHE A 91 12.68 -3.80 -13.34
N GLU A 92 12.46 -2.78 -14.16
CA GLU A 92 13.52 -1.85 -14.57
C GLU A 92 13.02 -0.41 -14.55
N ALA A 93 13.69 0.43 -13.74
CA ALA A 93 13.46 1.86 -13.67
C ALA A 93 14.75 2.60 -13.31
N SER A 94 14.85 3.87 -13.69
CA SER A 94 15.90 4.74 -13.16
C SER A 94 15.72 4.95 -11.65
N ALA A 95 16.78 5.36 -10.96
CA ALA A 95 16.71 5.65 -9.53
C ALA A 95 15.63 6.69 -9.19
N ASP A 96 15.55 7.75 -9.99
CA ASP A 96 14.55 8.83 -9.83
C ASP A 96 13.13 8.32 -10.08
N ALA A 97 12.92 7.50 -11.12
CA ALA A 97 11.61 6.92 -11.41
C ALA A 97 11.16 5.98 -10.28
N ARG A 98 12.08 5.18 -9.73
CA ARG A 98 11.80 4.30 -8.59
C ARG A 98 11.46 5.08 -7.33
N GLU A 99 12.17 6.15 -7.02
CA GLU A 99 11.85 7.02 -5.88
C GLU A 99 10.46 7.68 -6.03
N ALA A 100 10.12 8.13 -7.24
CA ALA A 100 8.79 8.66 -7.55
C ALA A 100 7.69 7.60 -7.41
N LEU A 101 7.94 6.36 -7.85
CA LEU A 101 7.03 5.23 -7.67
C LEU A 101 6.80 4.92 -6.19
N VAL A 102 7.86 4.79 -5.39
CA VAL A 102 7.75 4.53 -3.94
C VAL A 102 6.85 5.56 -3.26
N ARG A 103 7.04 6.85 -3.56
CA ARG A 103 6.19 7.92 -3.03
C ARG A 103 4.74 7.79 -3.51
N SER A 104 4.54 7.51 -4.79
CA SER A 104 3.21 7.40 -5.38
C SER A 104 2.43 6.22 -4.82
N ILE A 105 3.08 5.07 -4.62
CA ILE A 105 2.52 3.88 -3.98
C ILE A 105 1.99 4.26 -2.58
N VAL A 106 2.85 4.82 -1.72
CA VAL A 106 2.46 5.16 -0.35
C VAL A 106 1.38 6.25 -0.31
N LEU A 107 1.43 7.22 -1.24
CA LEU A 107 0.41 8.27 -1.36
C LEU A 107 -0.96 7.66 -1.69
N VAL A 108 -1.05 6.85 -2.75
CA VAL A 108 -2.30 6.19 -3.15
C VAL A 108 -2.79 5.29 -2.02
N SER A 109 -1.91 4.47 -1.44
CA SER A 109 -2.26 3.61 -0.30
C SER A 109 -2.77 4.38 0.91
N SER A 110 -2.34 5.63 1.11
CA SER A 110 -2.74 6.43 2.28
C SER A 110 -4.04 7.23 2.07
N TYR A 111 -4.45 7.50 0.83
CA TYR A 111 -5.56 8.43 0.55
C TYR A 111 -6.64 7.86 -0.38
N TRP A 112 -6.52 6.62 -0.85
CA TRP A 112 -7.54 6.00 -1.70
C TRP A 112 -8.94 5.99 -1.07
N ILE A 113 -9.06 5.76 0.26
CA ILE A 113 -10.36 5.78 0.94
C ILE A 113 -11.01 7.16 0.87
N SER A 114 -10.25 8.22 1.14
CA SER A 114 -10.76 9.59 1.07
C SER A 114 -11.17 9.95 -0.36
N PHE A 115 -10.40 9.49 -1.36
CA PHE A 115 -10.72 9.65 -2.77
C PHE A 115 -12.03 8.93 -3.14
N ASP A 116 -12.13 7.64 -2.84
CA ASP A 116 -13.31 6.82 -3.14
C ASP A 116 -14.57 7.35 -2.43
N GLN A 117 -14.47 7.84 -1.21
CA GLN A 117 -15.61 8.39 -0.48
C GLN A 117 -16.16 9.67 -1.07
N VAL A 118 -15.30 10.51 -1.65
CA VAL A 118 -15.76 11.73 -2.34
C VAL A 118 -16.39 11.36 -3.68
N LEU A 119 -15.83 10.37 -4.37
CA LEU A 119 -16.30 9.95 -5.69
C LEU A 119 -17.59 9.10 -5.63
N GLU A 120 -17.65 8.16 -4.69
CA GLU A 120 -18.70 7.16 -4.50
C GLU A 120 -19.06 7.04 -2.99
N PRO A 121 -19.79 8.01 -2.40
CA PRO A 121 -19.99 8.10 -0.95
C PRO A 121 -20.73 6.92 -0.32
N ASP A 122 -21.57 6.24 -1.10
CA ASP A 122 -22.38 5.11 -0.65
C ASP A 122 -21.70 3.75 -0.84
N CYS A 123 -20.49 3.72 -1.42
CA CYS A 123 -19.78 2.47 -1.67
C CYS A 123 -18.89 2.10 -0.47
N GLU A 124 -18.88 0.81 -0.14
CA GLU A 124 -17.88 0.29 0.79
C GLU A 124 -16.48 0.38 0.17
N PRO A 125 -15.42 0.55 0.98
CA PRO A 125 -14.07 0.54 0.45
C PRO A 125 -13.78 -0.77 -0.29
N ARG A 126 -13.16 -0.66 -1.46
CA ARG A 126 -12.78 -1.78 -2.32
C ARG A 126 -11.25 -1.90 -2.39
N PRO A 127 -10.63 -2.66 -1.48
CA PRO A 127 -9.18 -2.92 -1.45
C PRO A 127 -8.62 -3.34 -2.80
N ASP A 128 -9.39 -4.12 -3.56
CA ASP A 128 -9.07 -4.61 -4.89
C ASP A 128 -8.82 -3.48 -5.89
N ARG A 129 -9.66 -2.44 -5.91
CA ARG A 129 -9.47 -1.26 -6.77
C ARG A 129 -8.23 -0.46 -6.38
N ALA A 130 -7.96 -0.34 -5.09
CA ALA A 130 -6.80 0.39 -4.61
C ALA A 130 -5.49 -0.35 -4.94
N ALA A 131 -5.48 -1.68 -4.79
CA ALA A 131 -4.39 -2.53 -5.24
C ALA A 131 -4.17 -2.37 -6.75
N TRP A 132 -5.24 -2.47 -7.54
CA TRP A 132 -5.21 -2.29 -8.99
C TRP A 132 -4.58 -0.94 -9.41
N GLN A 133 -4.98 0.15 -8.74
CA GLN A 133 -4.45 1.48 -9.01
C GLN A 133 -2.93 1.55 -8.75
N VAL A 134 -2.48 1.00 -7.62
CA VAL A 134 -1.05 0.96 -7.30
C VAL A 134 -0.26 0.13 -8.31
N MET A 135 -0.76 -1.03 -8.71
CA MET A 135 -0.04 -1.82 -9.71
C MET A 135 -0.03 -1.20 -11.09
N SER A 136 -1.08 -0.45 -11.44
CA SER A 136 -1.08 0.30 -12.70
C SER A 136 0.05 1.32 -12.77
N LEU A 137 0.54 1.83 -11.61
CA LEU A 137 1.73 2.69 -11.54
C LEU A 137 3.02 1.90 -11.79
N VAL A 138 3.10 0.66 -11.30
CA VAL A 138 4.30 -0.20 -11.40
C VAL A 138 4.40 -0.92 -12.74
N SER A 139 3.25 -1.26 -13.34
CA SER A 139 3.11 -2.06 -14.55
C SER A 139 4.00 -1.62 -15.74
N PRO A 140 4.16 -0.31 -16.04
CA PRO A 140 5.01 0.13 -17.15
C PRO A 140 6.50 -0.23 -16.99
N PHE A 141 6.93 -0.57 -15.78
CA PHE A 141 8.32 -0.90 -15.44
C PHE A 141 8.55 -2.40 -15.27
N LEU A 142 7.50 -3.22 -15.37
CA LEU A 142 7.60 -4.68 -15.27
C LEU A 142 8.14 -5.28 -16.57
N LEU A 143 8.99 -6.30 -16.42
CA LEU A 143 9.65 -7.00 -17.52
C LEU A 143 9.30 -8.49 -17.53
N GLY A 144 9.46 -9.11 -18.69
CA GLY A 144 9.44 -10.57 -18.85
C GLY A 144 8.20 -11.24 -18.26
N GLU A 145 8.43 -12.29 -17.47
CA GLU A 145 7.37 -13.10 -16.86
C GLU A 145 6.50 -12.31 -15.88
N ALA A 146 7.09 -11.36 -15.14
CA ALA A 146 6.34 -10.52 -14.20
C ALA A 146 5.27 -9.68 -14.89
N ARG A 147 5.53 -9.23 -16.13
CA ARG A 147 4.53 -8.52 -16.93
C ARG A 147 3.36 -9.42 -17.33
N ILE A 148 3.66 -10.67 -17.72
CA ILE A 148 2.65 -11.66 -18.11
C ILE A 148 1.79 -12.04 -16.91
N GLN A 149 2.43 -12.32 -15.76
CA GLN A 149 1.75 -12.62 -14.49
C GLN A 149 0.85 -11.45 -14.07
N PHE A 150 1.36 -10.21 -14.15
CA PHE A 150 0.55 -9.02 -13.89
C PHE A 150 -0.68 -8.94 -14.80
N ASP A 151 -0.54 -9.16 -16.11
CA ASP A 151 -1.65 -9.10 -17.06
C ASP A 151 -2.68 -10.23 -16.81
N ALA A 152 -2.25 -11.38 -16.31
CA ALA A 152 -3.14 -12.45 -15.86
C ALA A 152 -3.93 -12.07 -14.61
N ILE A 153 -3.26 -11.53 -13.58
CA ILE A 153 -3.90 -11.00 -12.37
C ILE A 153 -4.89 -9.90 -12.75
N ALA A 154 -4.48 -8.96 -13.61
CA ALA A 154 -5.31 -7.87 -14.10
C ALA A 154 -6.63 -8.33 -14.70
N THR A 155 -6.59 -9.44 -15.44
CA THR A 155 -7.77 -10.00 -16.09
C THR A 155 -8.72 -10.60 -15.06
N ALA A 156 -8.21 -11.29 -14.03
CA ALA A 156 -9.01 -11.88 -12.96
C ALA A 156 -9.75 -10.84 -12.10
N TYR A 157 -9.20 -9.63 -11.95
CA TYR A 157 -9.84 -8.54 -11.19
C TYR A 157 -10.85 -7.71 -12.01
N ARG A 158 -10.92 -7.91 -13.34
CA ARG A 158 -11.88 -7.22 -14.23
C ARG A 158 -13.14 -8.04 -14.52
N SER A 159 -13.18 -9.32 -14.11
CA SER A 159 -14.33 -10.22 -14.25
C SER A 159 -15.18 -10.26 -12.99
#